data_AF-A0A914C0H9-F1
#
_entry.id   AF-A0A914C0H9-F1
#
_cell.length_a   1.000
_cell.length_b   1.000
_cell.length_c   1.000
_cell.angle_alpha   90.00
_cell.angle_beta   90.00
_cell.angle_gamma   90.00
#
_symmetry.space_group_name_H-M   'P 1'
#
loop_
_entity.id
_entity.type
_entity.pdbx_description
1 polymer ?
#
loop_
_entity_poly.entity_id
_entity_poly.type
_entity_poly.pdbx_seq_one_letter_code
_entity_poly.pdbx_strand_id
1 'polypeptide(L)' 'MEAEDQELLAHRLTNVIWSILKAEACSNPHQSIEALKKSLVKAWNAIPQDIIDKAVDDFPKRLKKCIEAGGGHFDNK' A
#
# COMPACT_ATOMS: atom_id res chain seq x y z
N MET A 1 -5.24 4.67 21.20
CA MET A 1 -5.78 5.18 19.93
C MET A 1 -4.62 5.79 19.17
N GLU A 2 -3.58 4.99 18.89
CA GLU A 2 -2.30 5.51 18.39
C GLU A 2 -1.64 4.54 17.39
N ALA A 3 -1.79 3.22 17.57
CA ALA A 3 -1.23 2.23 16.63
C ALA A 3 -2.12 1.98 15.39
N GLU A 4 -3.44 1.82 15.58
CA GLU A 4 -4.38 1.58 14.48
C GLU A 4 -4.48 2.78 13.53
N ASP A 5 -4.42 4.00 14.07
CA ASP A 5 -4.47 5.23 13.26
C ASP A 5 -3.20 5.41 12.42
N GLN A 6 -2.04 4.98 12.93
CA GLN A 6 -0.76 5.01 12.20
C GLN A 6 -0.72 3.97 11.08
N GLU A 7 -1.27 2.77 11.31
CA GLU A 7 -1.39 1.72 10.29
C GLU A 7 -2.42 2.10 9.21
N LEU A 8 -3.53 2.73 9.60
CA LEU A 8 -4.51 3.31 8.70
C LEU A 8 -3.92 4.47 7.88
N LEU A 9 -3.08 5.32 8.46
CA LEU A 9 -2.37 6.38 7.75
C LEU A 9 -1.38 5.83 6.71
N ALA A 10 -0.59 4.81 7.07
CA ALA A 10 0.33 4.15 6.14
C ALA A 10 -0.43 3.48 4.98
N HIS A 11 -1.53 2.80 5.28
CA HIS A 11 -2.43 2.21 4.27
C HIS A 11 -3.02 3.30 3.36
N ARG A 12 -3.54 4.40 3.95
CA ARG A 12 -4.10 5.56 3.23
C ARG A 12 -3.12 6.32 2.35
N LEU A 13 -1.81 6.10 2.51
CA LEU A 13 -0.77 6.76 1.73
C LEU A 13 -0.03 5.82 0.77
N THR A 14 -0.19 4.50 0.86
CA THR A 14 0.52 3.51 0.01
C THR A 14 -0.37 2.47 -0.67
N ASN A 15 -1.71 2.67 -0.68
CA ASN A 15 -2.71 1.78 -1.30
C ASN A 15 -2.29 1.04 -2.59
N VAL A 16 -1.70 1.70 -3.59
CA VAL A 16 -1.46 1.05 -4.91
C VAL A 16 -0.51 -0.15 -4.80
N ILE A 17 0.64 0.02 -4.16
CA ILE A 17 1.65 -1.05 -4.01
C ILE A 17 1.08 -2.19 -3.16
N TRP A 18 0.45 -1.87 -2.04
CA TRP A 18 -0.15 -2.89 -1.17
C TRP A 18 -1.29 -3.65 -1.85
N SER A 19 -2.14 -2.97 -2.63
CA SER A 19 -3.21 -3.61 -3.40
C SER A 19 -2.64 -4.61 -4.41
N ILE A 20 -1.54 -4.27 -5.10
CA ILE A 20 -0.86 -5.18 -6.04
C ILE A 20 -0.29 -6.38 -5.28
N LEU A 21 0.46 -6.16 -4.20
CA LEU A 21 1.03 -7.24 -3.40
C LEU A 21 -0.06 -8.18 -2.86
N LYS A 22 -1.19 -7.63 -2.41
CA LYS A 22 -2.32 -8.42 -1.93
C LYS A 22 -2.96 -9.23 -3.05
N ALA A 23 -3.17 -8.65 -4.23
CA ALA A 23 -3.74 -9.35 -5.38
C ALA A 23 -2.82 -10.46 -5.90
N GLU A 24 -1.51 -10.22 -5.95
CA GLU A 24 -0.57 -11.17 -6.53
C GLU A 24 -0.11 -12.25 -5.54
N ALA A 25 0.16 -11.86 -4.28
CA ALA A 25 0.69 -12.79 -3.28
C ALA A 25 -0.40 -13.37 -2.38
N CYS A 26 -1.46 -12.63 -2.04
CA CYS A 26 -2.44 -13.04 -1.02
C CYS A 26 -3.74 -13.60 -1.59
N SER A 27 -3.92 -13.69 -2.91
CA SER A 27 -5.11 -14.26 -3.53
C SER A 27 -5.25 -15.78 -3.35
N ASN A 28 -4.17 -16.47 -2.96
CA ASN A 28 -4.16 -17.90 -2.71
C ASN A 28 -3.66 -18.22 -1.30
N PRO A 29 -4.17 -19.28 -0.64
CA PRO A 29 -3.63 -19.75 0.63
C PRO A 29 -2.19 -20.22 0.51
N HIS A 30 -1.37 -19.91 1.52
CA HIS A 30 0.01 -20.39 1.64
C HIS A 30 0.12 -21.45 2.72
N GLN A 31 0.92 -22.48 2.48
CA GLN A 31 1.14 -23.56 3.46
C GLN A 31 2.04 -23.14 4.63
N SER A 32 2.72 -22.01 4.53
CA SER A 32 3.59 -21.48 5.58
C SER A 32 3.85 -19.98 5.43
N ILE A 33 4.32 -19.35 6.50
CA ILE A 33 4.78 -17.95 6.48
C ILE A 33 5.96 -17.77 5.51
N GLU A 34 6.85 -18.77 5.42
CA GLU A 34 7.96 -18.81 4.46
C GLU A 34 7.46 -18.74 3.00
N ALA A 35 6.42 -19.51 2.67
CA ALA A 35 5.82 -19.51 1.34
C ALA A 35 5.15 -18.15 1.01
N LEU A 36 4.48 -17.54 1.99
CA LEU A 36 3.90 -16.21 1.85
C LEU A 36 5.00 -15.15 1.59
N LYS A 37 6.08 -15.14 2.38
CA LYS A 37 7.20 -14.22 2.21
C LYS A 37 7.83 -14.33 0.82
N LYS A 38 8.06 -15.55 0.32
CA LYS A 38 8.57 -15.78 -1.03
C LYS A 38 7.63 -15.23 -2.10
N SER A 39 6.32 -15.42 -1.92
CA SER A 39 5.31 -14.90 -2.84
C SER A 39 5.25 -13.37 -2.84
N LEU A 40 5.37 -12.74 -1.68
CA LEU A 40 5.45 -11.28 -1.55
C LEU A 40 6.70 -10.71 -2.22
N VAL A 41 7.87 -11.33 -2.03
CA VAL A 41 9.12 -10.90 -2.70
C VAL A 41 9.00 -11.07 -4.22
N LYS A 42 8.42 -12.17 -4.68
CA LYS A 42 8.16 -12.38 -6.12
C LYS A 42 7.24 -11.31 -6.68
N ALA A 43 6.14 -11.01 -5.99
CA ALA A 43 5.19 -9.97 -6.40
C ALA A 43 5.87 -8.60 -6.44
N TRP A 44 6.63 -8.23 -5.40
CA TRP A 44 7.40 -6.98 -5.34
C TRP A 44 8.35 -6.82 -6.52
N ASN A 45 9.14 -7.85 -6.82
CA ASN A 45 10.10 -7.82 -7.93
C ASN A 45 9.42 -7.78 -9.32
N ALA A 46 8.13 -8.11 -9.40
CA ALA A 46 7.35 -8.04 -10.63
C ALA A 46 6.64 -6.69 -10.82
N ILE A 47 6.64 -5.80 -9.81
CA ILE A 47 6.03 -4.48 -9.93
C ILE A 47 6.87 -3.63 -10.89
N PRO A 48 6.29 -3.10 -11.98
CA PRO A 48 6.99 -2.18 -12.86
C PRO A 48 7.46 -0.93 -12.12
N GLN A 49 8.68 -0.46 -12.38
CA GLN A 49 9.24 0.71 -11.71
C GLN A 49 8.37 1.96 -11.91
N ASP A 50 7.74 2.13 -13.07
CA ASP A 50 6.87 3.29 -13.33
C ASP A 50 5.63 3.34 -12.42
N ILE A 51 5.15 2.18 -11.94
CA ILE A 51 4.07 2.10 -10.95
C ILE A 51 4.58 2.55 -9.58
N ILE A 52 5.81 2.16 -9.22
CA ILE A 52 6.45 2.59 -7.97
C ILE A 52 6.67 4.11 -8.01
N ASP A 53 7.21 4.63 -9.12
CA ASP A 53 7.47 6.05 -9.32
C ASP A 53 6.17 6.87 -9.21
N LYS A 54 5.09 6.45 -9.91
CA LYS A 54 3.77 7.09 -9.79
C LYS A 54 3.24 7.07 -8.35
N ALA A 55 3.40 5.97 -7.63
CA ALA A 55 2.95 5.87 -6.25
C ALA A 55 3.72 6.83 -5.32
N VAL A 56 5.03 7.00 -5.56
CA VAL A 56 5.88 7.96 -4.84
C VAL A 56 5.50 9.40 -5.20
N ASP A 57 5.30 9.70 -6.48
CA ASP A 57 4.92 11.04 -6.95
C ASP A 57 3.54 11.49 -6.47
N ASP A 58 2.61 10.54 -6.29
CA ASP A 58 1.28 10.83 -5.77
C ASP A 58 1.23 10.94 -4.24
N PHE A 59 2.24 10.45 -3.53
CA PHE A 59 2.27 10.48 -2.06
C PHE A 59 2.15 11.90 -1.49
N PRO A 60 2.93 12.92 -1.93
CA PRO A 60 2.78 14.29 -1.45
C PRO A 60 1.37 14.86 -1.65
N LYS A 61 0.72 14.52 -2.78
CA LYS A 61 -0.64 14.99 -3.08
C LYS A 61 -1.65 14.39 -2.09
N ARG A 62 -1.52 13.09 -1.79
CA ARG A 62 -2.38 12.39 -0.83
C ARG A 62 -2.15 12.88 0.60
N LEU A 63 -0.89 13.12 0.97
CA LEU A 63 -0.54 13.68 2.27
C LEU A 63 -1.17 15.07 2.45
N LYS A 64 -1.13 15.91 1.42
CA LYS A 64 -1.78 17.22 1.44
C LYS A 64 -3.30 17.10 1.68
N LYS A 65 -3.99 16.23 0.94
CA LYS A 65 -5.42 15.96 1.15
C LYS A 65 -5.72 15.44 2.57
N CYS A 66 -4.84 14.59 3.11
CA CYS A 66 -4.97 14.10 4.49
C CYS A 66 -4.88 15.25 5.51
N ILE A 67 -3.96 16.19 5.32
CA ILE A 67 -3.81 17.36 6.18
C ILE A 67 -5.05 18.27 6.06
N GLU A 68 -5.52 18.52 4.84
CA GLU A 68 -6.74 19.31 4.59
C GLU A 68 -7.99 18.68 5.22
N ALA A 69 -8.04 17.35 5.28
CA ALA A 69 -9.10 16.60 5.96
C ALA A 69 -8.91 16.49 7.49
N GLY A 70 -7.87 17.11 8.07
CA GLY A 70 -7.56 17.00 9.50
C GLY A 70 -7.27 15.56 9.95
N GLY A 71 -6.70 14.73 9.07
CA GLY A 71 -6.51 13.29 9.30
C GLY A 71 -7.73 12.43 8.95
N GLY A 72 -8.84 13.04 8.51
CA GLY A 72 -10.07 12.37 8.11
C GLY A 72 -10.00 11.60 6.78
N HIS A 73 -11.13 11.03 6.37
CA HIS A 73 -11.25 10.36 5.07
C HIS A 73 -11.24 11.38 3.92
N PHE A 74 -10.53 11.07 2.82
CA PHE A 74 -10.45 11.92 1.64
C PHE A 74 -10.47 11.07 0.36
N ASP A 75 -11.09 11.59 -0.68
CA ASP A 75 -11.18 10.92 -1.98
C ASP A 75 -9.96 11.21 -2.87
N ASN A 76 -9.52 10.16 -3.57
CA ASN A 76 -8.61 10.26 -4.70
C ASN A 76 -9.41 10.55 -5.99
N LYS A 77 -10.04 11.73 -6.09
CA LYS A 77 -10.38 12.32 -7.38
C LYS A 77 -9.20 13.12 -7.93
#